data_AF-A0A818RGW8-F1
#
_entry.id   AF-A0A818RGW8-F1
#
_cell.length_a   1.000
_cell.length_b   1.000
_cell.length_c   1.000
_cell.angle_alpha   90.00
_cell.angle_beta   90.00
_cell.angle_gamma   90.00
#
_symmetry.space_group_name_H-M   'P 1'
#
loop_
_entity.id
_entity.type
_entity.pdbx_description
1 polymer ?
#
loop_
_entity_poly.entity_id
_entity_poly.type
_entity_poly.pdbx_seq_one_letter_code
_entity_poly.pdbx_strand_id
1 'polypeptide(L)'
;MFPSDYVHDENDQARSSAVNLTRRQDISDQKIEVFGLDSIQMALIHAGFRGRRIAQCSEVRIELIRSMPVHMDGEPFYLPEAIAINVTYAGQVLVLRKQQR
;
A
#
# COMPACT_ATOMS: atom_id res chain seq x y z
N MET A 1 -12.05 -42.67 9.31
CA MET A 1 -11.07 -41.73 9.90
C MET A 1 -10.50 -40.92 8.75
N PHE A 2 -10.27 -39.62 8.99
CA PHE A 2 -10.15 -38.47 8.05
C PHE A 2 -11.49 -37.87 7.62
N PRO A 3 -11.85 -36.65 8.07
CA PRO A 3 -12.89 -35.86 7.44
C PRO A 3 -12.29 -35.17 6.21
N SER A 4 -12.82 -35.54 5.03
CA SER A 4 -12.85 -34.68 3.86
C SER A 4 -13.80 -33.54 4.18
N ASP A 5 -13.37 -32.30 3.94
CA ASP A 5 -14.16 -31.11 3.59
C ASP A 5 -13.52 -29.87 4.22
N TYR A 6 -12.25 -29.61 3.87
CA TYR A 6 -11.66 -28.28 3.96
C TYR A 6 -12.19 -27.47 2.77
N VAL A 7 -13.35 -26.86 2.95
CA VAL A 7 -13.85 -25.82 2.04
C VAL A 7 -13.00 -24.58 2.28
N HIS A 8 -12.17 -24.21 1.30
CA HIS A 8 -11.53 -22.90 1.29
C HIS A 8 -12.62 -21.85 1.05
N ASP A 9 -12.96 -21.09 2.09
CA ASP A 9 -13.93 -20.01 2.01
C ASP A 9 -13.27 -18.78 1.35
N GLU A 10 -13.27 -18.77 0.02
CA GLU A 10 -12.80 -17.64 -0.80
C GLU A 10 -13.53 -16.32 -0.47
N ASN A 11 -14.71 -16.41 0.13
CA ASN A 11 -15.59 -15.29 0.42
C ASN A 11 -15.13 -14.46 1.63
N ASP A 12 -14.52 -15.11 2.63
CA ASP A 12 -13.95 -14.44 3.81
C ASP A 12 -12.69 -13.64 3.45
N GLN A 13 -11.89 -14.16 2.52
CA GLN A 13 -10.69 -13.47 2.05
C GLN A 13 -11.05 -12.22 1.22
N ALA A 14 -12.05 -12.33 0.33
CA ALA A 14 -12.56 -11.20 -0.45
C ALA A 14 -13.14 -10.08 0.44
N ARG A 15 -13.93 -10.45 1.46
CA ARG A 15 -14.48 -9.52 2.45
C ARG A 15 -13.40 -8.84 3.28
N SER A 16 -12.41 -9.60 3.75
CA SER A 16 -11.25 -9.06 4.47
C SER A 16 -10.48 -8.04 3.61
N SER A 17 -10.24 -8.35 2.33
CA SER A 17 -9.61 -7.39 1.40
C SER A 17 -10.45 -6.14 1.18
N ALA A 18 -11.79 -6.25 1.04
CA ALA A 18 -12.66 -5.08 0.87
C ALA A 18 -12.68 -4.16 2.10
N VAL A 19 -12.70 -4.74 3.31
CA VAL A 19 -12.61 -3.97 4.57
C VAL A 19 -11.28 -3.20 4.67
N ASN A 20 -10.18 -3.80 4.20
CA ASN A 20 -8.86 -3.15 4.19
C ASN A 20 -8.78 -1.97 3.20
N LEU A 21 -9.64 -1.92 2.17
CA LEU A 21 -9.67 -0.80 1.22
C LEU A 21 -10.27 0.49 1.78
N THR A 22 -11.12 0.39 2.82
CA THR A 22 -11.78 1.55 3.44
C THR A 22 -11.17 1.97 4.78
N ARG A 23 -10.19 1.21 5.29
CA ARG A 23 -9.57 1.44 6.59
C ARG A 23 -8.75 2.74 6.59
N ARG A 24 -8.77 3.50 7.68
CA ARG A 24 -7.88 4.66 7.86
C ARG A 24 -6.42 4.17 7.91
N GLN A 25 -5.49 4.91 7.31
CA GLN A 25 -4.06 4.61 7.41
C GLN A 25 -3.62 4.58 8.88
N ASP A 26 -2.85 3.56 9.25
CA ASP A 26 -2.33 3.37 10.59
C ASP A 26 -0.88 2.87 10.56
N ILE A 27 0.06 3.77 10.82
CA ILE A 27 1.51 3.46 10.80
C ILE A 27 1.92 2.35 11.80
N SER A 28 1.06 2.03 12.78
CA SER A 28 1.34 0.99 13.76
C SER A 28 0.97 -0.42 13.32
N ASP A 29 0.22 -0.58 12.21
CA ASP A 29 -0.28 -1.90 11.78
C ASP A 29 0.69 -2.67 10.87
N GLN A 30 1.86 -2.08 10.58
CA GLN A 30 2.93 -2.68 9.75
C GLN A 30 2.46 -3.07 8.34
N LYS A 31 1.46 -2.35 7.83
CA LYS A 31 1.00 -2.48 6.45
C LYS A 31 1.39 -1.26 5.64
N ILE A 32 1.53 -1.50 4.34
CA ILE A 32 1.75 -0.52 3.29
C ILE A 32 0.43 -0.34 2.58
N GLU A 33 0.00 0.91 2.41
CA GLU A 33 -1.13 1.25 1.58
C GLU A 33 -0.71 1.58 0.16
N VAL A 34 -1.35 0.93 -0.82
CA VAL A 34 -1.13 1.23 -2.24
C VAL A 34 -2.32 2.03 -2.75
N PHE A 35 -2.06 3.22 -3.28
CA PHE A 35 -3.06 4.10 -3.86
C PHE A 35 -2.83 4.26 -5.37
N GLY A 36 -3.91 4.12 -6.14
CA GLY A 36 -3.95 4.47 -7.55
C GLY A 36 -4.43 5.90 -7.72
N LEU A 37 -3.72 6.65 -8.57
CA LEU A 37 -4.03 8.04 -8.93
C LEU A 37 -4.10 8.14 -10.45
N ASP A 38 -5.13 8.80 -10.97
CA ASP A 38 -5.10 9.29 -12.35
C ASP A 38 -4.32 10.61 -12.44
N SER A 39 -4.05 11.08 -13.66
CA SER A 39 -3.28 12.30 -13.89
C SER A 39 -3.92 13.56 -13.30
N ILE A 40 -5.25 13.63 -13.26
CA ILE A 40 -5.99 14.77 -12.69
C ILE A 40 -5.89 14.73 -11.17
N GLN A 41 -6.07 13.56 -10.56
CA GLN A 41 -5.95 13.35 -9.13
C GLN A 41 -4.55 13.64 -8.63
N MET A 42 -3.53 13.27 -9.41
CA MET A 42 -2.14 13.61 -9.13
C MET A 42 -1.93 15.14 -9.13
N ALA A 43 -2.51 15.86 -10.09
CA ALA A 43 -2.43 17.32 -10.13
C ALA A 43 -3.14 17.99 -8.94
N LEU A 44 -4.16 17.35 -8.39
CA LEU A 44 -4.96 17.87 -7.28
C LEU A 44 -4.50 17.40 -5.89
N ILE A 45 -3.40 16.65 -5.79
CA ILE A 45 -2.93 16.10 -4.51
C ILE A 45 -2.62 17.21 -3.49
N HIS A 46 -2.09 18.35 -3.96
CA HIS A 46 -1.78 19.51 -3.12
C HIS A 46 -3.04 20.21 -2.58
N ALA A 47 -4.18 20.06 -3.25
CA ALA A 47 -5.47 20.57 -2.80
C ALA A 47 -6.17 19.61 -1.81
N GLY A 48 -5.50 18.53 -1.38
CA GLY A 48 -6.03 17.56 -0.45
C GLY A 48 -6.81 16.43 -1.10
N PHE A 49 -6.81 16.32 -2.44
CA PHE A 49 -7.36 15.15 -3.11
C PHE A 49 -6.55 13.91 -2.73
N ARG A 50 -7.24 12.78 -2.51
CA ARG A 50 -6.62 11.50 -2.20
C ARG A 50 -7.02 10.50 -3.27
N GLY A 51 -6.04 9.75 -3.77
CA GLY A 51 -6.29 8.68 -4.72
C GLY A 51 -7.18 7.58 -4.15
N ARG A 52 -7.47 6.59 -4.99
CA ARG A 52 -8.23 5.40 -4.57
C ARG A 52 -7.27 4.37 -4.00
N ARG A 53 -7.51 3.89 -2.77
CA ARG A 53 -6.78 2.73 -2.24
C ARG A 53 -7.08 1.52 -3.11
N ILE A 54 -6.04 0.85 -3.60
CA ILE A 54 -6.14 -0.33 -4.44
C ILE A 54 -5.65 -1.60 -3.75
N ALA A 55 -4.80 -1.47 -2.73
CA ALA A 55 -4.37 -2.59 -1.91
C ALA A 55 -3.87 -2.13 -0.54
N GLN A 56 -3.80 -3.08 0.40
CA GLN A 56 -3.07 -2.97 1.66
C GLN A 56 -2.36 -4.31 1.92
N CYS A 57 -1.05 -4.29 2.18
CA CYS A 57 -0.24 -5.51 2.33
C CYS A 57 1.03 -5.23 3.17
N SER A 58 1.78 -6.28 3.55
CA SER A 58 3.05 -6.11 4.29
C SER A 58 4.27 -5.95 3.38
N GLU A 59 4.13 -6.28 2.10
CA GLU A 59 5.16 -6.19 1.08
C GLU A 59 4.51 -5.77 -0.24
N VAL A 60 5.16 -4.86 -0.95
CA VAL A 60 4.78 -4.42 -2.28
C VAL A 60 5.96 -4.68 -3.22
N ARG A 61 5.70 -5.41 -4.30
CA ARG A 61 6.64 -5.55 -5.41
C ARG A 61 6.15 -4.70 -6.58
N ILE A 62 6.98 -3.76 -7.02
CA ILE A 62 6.70 -2.85 -8.14
C ILE A 62 7.63 -3.21 -9.29
N GLU A 63 7.07 -3.58 -10.44
CA GLU A 63 7.84 -3.87 -11.65
C GLU A 63 7.58 -2.80 -12.70
N LEU A 64 8.65 -2.19 -13.19
CA LEU A 64 8.58 -1.06 -14.11
C LEU A 64 8.83 -1.48 -15.55
N ILE A 65 7.84 -1.23 -16.41
CA ILE A 65 7.98 -1.39 -17.87
C ILE A 65 8.77 -0.20 -18.45
N ARG A 66 8.63 0.99 -17.85
CA ARG A 66 9.26 2.25 -18.25
C ARG A 66 9.89 2.93 -17.06
N SER A 67 10.95 3.70 -17.29
CA SER A 67 11.61 4.46 -16.25
C SER A 67 10.68 5.56 -15.76
N MET A 68 10.78 5.89 -14.47
CA MET A 68 9.90 6.90 -13.89
C MET A 68 10.61 7.70 -12.78
N PRO A 69 10.33 9.01 -12.67
CA PRO A 69 10.68 9.77 -11.49
C PRO A 69 9.79 9.35 -10.31
N VAL A 70 10.39 9.21 -9.14
CA VAL A 70 9.68 8.96 -7.88
C VAL A 70 10.18 9.91 -6.81
N HIS A 71 9.38 10.07 -5.74
CA HIS A 71 9.81 10.75 -4.53
C HIS A 71 9.88 9.74 -3.39
N MET A 72 11.02 9.66 -2.71
CA MET A 72 11.22 8.84 -1.52
C MET A 72 11.64 9.76 -0.37
N ASP A 73 10.89 9.79 0.72
CA ASP A 73 11.15 10.68 1.87
C ASP A 73 11.33 12.17 1.51
N GLY A 74 10.69 12.60 0.41
CA GLY A 74 10.82 13.96 -0.12
C GLY A 74 11.94 14.15 -1.15
N GLU A 75 12.87 13.20 -1.27
CA GLU A 75 13.97 13.26 -2.23
C GLU A 75 13.54 12.74 -3.61
N PRO A 76 13.87 13.46 -4.71
CA PRO A 76 13.63 12.97 -6.05
C PRO A 76 14.60 11.82 -6.37
N PHE A 77 14.06 10.75 -6.93
CA PHE A 77 14.82 9.59 -7.35
C PHE A 77 14.38 9.15 -8.75
N TYR A 78 15.33 8.64 -9.54
CA TYR A 78 15.04 8.15 -10.88
C TYR A 78 15.14 6.62 -10.90
N LEU A 79 14.03 5.96 -11.24
CA LEU A 79 13.98 4.51 -11.35
C LEU A 79 14.17 4.08 -12.81
N PRO A 80 15.21 3.28 -13.13
CA PRO A 80 15.42 2.74 -14.47
C PRO A 80 14.35 1.74 -14.93
N GLU A 81 14.30 1.47 -16.24
CA GLU A 81 13.45 0.43 -16.84
C GLU A 81 13.83 -0.98 -16.37
N ALA A 82 12.88 -1.91 -16.43
CA ALA A 82 13.09 -3.34 -16.17
C ALA A 82 13.64 -3.68 -14.77
N ILE A 83 13.38 -2.82 -13.79
CA ILE A 83 13.72 -3.03 -12.38
C ILE A 83 12.48 -3.45 -11.60
N ALA A 84 12.69 -4.38 -10.67
CA ALA A 84 11.75 -4.73 -9.63
C ALA A 84 12.17 -4.09 -8.30
N ILE A 85 11.24 -3.42 -7.64
CA ILE A 85 11.45 -2.75 -6.37
C ILE A 85 10.58 -3.44 -5.34
N ASN A 86 11.22 -3.94 -4.28
CA ASN A 86 10.51 -4.51 -3.16
C ASN A 86 10.45 -3.45 -2.05
N VAL A 87 9.25 -3.00 -1.73
CA VAL A 87 8.97 -2.14 -0.59
C VAL A 87 8.44 -3.02 0.52
N THR A 88 9.21 -3.12 1.59
CA THR A 88 8.84 -3.86 2.79
C THR A 88 8.95 -2.95 3.99
N TYR A 89 8.23 -3.32 5.04
CA TYR A 89 8.43 -2.71 6.33
C TYR A 89 9.76 -3.17 6.94
N ALA A 90 10.76 -2.27 6.98
CA ALA A 90 12.09 -2.56 7.49
C ALA A 90 12.48 -1.57 8.60
N GLY A 91 12.29 -1.99 9.85
CA GLY A 91 12.74 -1.26 11.03
C GLY A 91 11.74 -0.23 11.55
N GLN A 92 11.37 -0.34 12.83
CA GLN A 92 10.79 0.79 13.56
C GLN A 92 11.85 1.44 14.42
N VAL A 93 11.95 2.75 14.27
CA VAL A 93 12.39 3.61 15.36
C VAL A 93 11.15 3.92 16.19
N LEU A 94 11.28 3.88 17.52
CA LEU A 94 10.22 4.37 18.40
C LEU A 94 10.06 5.89 18.19
N VAL A 95 8.90 6.30 17.70
CA VAL A 95 8.56 7.70 17.47
C VAL A 95 7.50 8.17 18.46
N LEU A 96 7.60 9.42 18.89
CA LEU A 96 6.58 10.02 19.75
C LEU A 96 5.34 10.38 18.93
N ARG A 97 4.21 9.70 19.20
CA ARG A 97 2.93 9.98 18.56
C ARG A 97 2.12 10.97 19.37
N LYS A 98 1.69 12.07 18.75
CA LYS A 98 0.68 12.97 19.33
C LYS A 98 -0.66 12.23 19.41
N GLN A 99 -1.21 12.09 20.60
CA GLN A 99 -2.59 11.60 20.76
C GLN A 99 -3.56 12.64 20.20
N GLN A 100 -4.41 12.20 19.27
CA GLN A 100 -5.56 13.00 18.83
C GLN A 100 -6.63 12.85 19.92
N ARG A 101 -6.92 13.95 20.64
CA ARG A 101 -8.07 14.06 21.55
C ARG A 101 -9.33 14.34 20.75
#